data_AF-A0A1E4L7B0-F1
#
_entry.id   AF-A0A1E4L7B0-F1
#
_cell.length_a   1.000
_cell.length_b   1.000
_cell.length_c   1.000
_cell.angle_alpha   90.00
_cell.angle_beta   90.00
_cell.angle_gamma   90.00
#
_symmetry.space_group_name_H-M   'P 1'
#
loop_
_entity.id
_entity.type
_entity.pdbx_description
1 polymer ?
#
loop_
_entity_poly.entity_id
_entity_poly.type
_entity_poly.pdbx_seq_one_letter_code
_entity_poly.pdbx_strand_id
1 'polypeptide(L)'
;MKRLALTLLLAGLATAPAWGANESREKQMLRRLQQQVQQTEQARAQAEQEKATALADKDAAERELEKLSATKRQLANANAARGKLDGELKSAQTELETLKARLATTEKQLADSVALQRATADKLIQSEFAHRLASQQLADNRQDLKVCREHNTRLYTLGRELSVKYRDKSCQDALAQAEPFTGLKKIEVENLMETWRDQLDRDKLRLSGQQE
;
A
#
# COMPACT_ATOMS: atom_id res chain seq x y z
N MET A 1 -40.45 78.72 -17.99
CA MET A 1 -40.36 80.20 -18.12
C MET A 1 -41.65 80.69 -18.78
N LYS A 2 -42.69 81.00 -18.00
CA LYS A 2 -43.18 82.36 -17.65
C LYS A 2 -43.29 83.34 -18.84
N ARG A 3 -44.52 83.40 -19.37
CA ARG A 3 -45.37 84.56 -19.73
C ARG A 3 -44.72 85.86 -20.22
N LEU A 4 -45.20 86.38 -21.36
CA LEU A 4 -45.45 87.80 -21.71
C LEU A 4 -46.45 87.78 -22.91
N ALA A 5 -47.75 88.07 -22.76
CA ALA A 5 -48.41 89.39 -22.67
C ALA A 5 -48.10 90.28 -23.90
N LEU A 6 -48.93 90.33 -24.95
CA LEU A 6 -50.24 91.00 -25.13
C LEU A 6 -50.12 92.54 -25.35
N THR A 7 -50.45 93.00 -26.56
CA THR A 7 -51.22 94.23 -26.96
C THR A 7 -50.95 94.54 -28.46
N LEU A 8 -51.92 94.48 -29.39
CA LEU A 8 -52.99 95.46 -29.75
C LEU A 8 -52.44 96.87 -30.06
N LEU A 9 -52.84 97.66 -31.06
CA LEU A 9 -53.86 97.63 -32.12
C LEU A 9 -53.72 98.95 -32.95
N LEU A 10 -54.39 99.02 -34.10
CA LEU A 10 -54.79 100.18 -34.92
C LEU A 10 -53.77 100.73 -35.93
N ALA A 11 -54.16 101.22 -37.11
CA ALA A 11 -55.32 101.09 -38.00
C ALA A 11 -55.02 102.07 -39.15
N GLY A 12 -55.30 101.70 -40.40
CA GLY A 12 -55.15 102.60 -41.54
C GLY A 12 -55.77 102.01 -42.80
N LEU A 13 -57.07 102.20 -42.95
CA LEU A 13 -57.86 101.90 -44.14
C LEU A 13 -57.51 102.87 -45.29
N ALA A 14 -57.34 102.35 -46.51
CA ALA A 14 -57.78 102.99 -47.75
C ALA A 14 -57.93 101.94 -48.87
N THR A 15 -58.95 102.13 -49.69
CA THR A 15 -59.67 101.15 -50.51
C THR A 15 -59.29 101.11 -51.99
N ALA A 16 -59.33 99.87 -52.54
CA ALA A 16 -59.72 99.46 -53.90
C ALA A 16 -58.75 99.75 -55.09
N PRO A 17 -58.99 99.15 -56.28
CA PRO A 17 -58.68 97.76 -56.60
C PRO A 17 -57.72 97.67 -57.80
N ALA A 18 -56.71 96.81 -57.74
CA ALA A 18 -55.91 96.46 -58.91
C ALA A 18 -55.94 94.93 -59.09
N TRP A 19 -57.00 94.48 -59.76
CA TRP A 19 -56.98 93.22 -60.50
C TRP A 19 -55.73 93.22 -61.40
N GLY A 20 -54.77 92.36 -61.09
CA GLY A 20 -53.46 92.33 -61.76
C GLY A 20 -52.31 91.82 -60.88
N ALA A 21 -52.50 91.71 -59.55
CA ALA A 21 -51.48 91.18 -58.62
C ALA A 21 -51.73 89.73 -58.15
N ASN A 22 -52.76 89.05 -58.69
CA ASN A 22 -53.06 87.67 -58.27
C ASN A 22 -52.14 86.65 -58.96
N GLU A 23 -51.82 86.87 -60.24
CA GLU A 23 -50.95 85.98 -61.01
C GLU A 23 -49.48 85.98 -60.52
N SER A 24 -49.01 87.08 -59.91
CA SER A 24 -47.66 87.19 -59.34
C SER A 24 -47.56 86.65 -57.91
N ARG A 25 -48.61 86.80 -57.08
CA ARG A 25 -48.70 86.18 -55.75
C ARG A 25 -48.88 84.67 -55.85
N GLU A 26 -49.69 84.17 -56.79
CA GLU A 26 -49.83 82.74 -57.06
C GLU A 26 -48.51 82.12 -57.55
N LYS A 27 -47.78 82.77 -58.46
CA LYS A 27 -46.44 82.32 -58.89
C LYS A 27 -45.41 82.31 -57.75
N GLN A 28 -45.46 83.28 -56.83
CA GLN A 28 -44.59 83.30 -55.63
C GLN A 28 -44.99 82.25 -54.59
N MET A 29 -46.29 82.00 -54.41
CA MET A 29 -46.80 80.97 -53.51
C MET A 29 -46.50 79.56 -54.05
N LEU A 30 -46.62 79.35 -55.37
CA LEU A 30 -46.20 78.14 -56.07
C LEU A 30 -44.69 77.90 -55.96
N ARG A 31 -43.84 78.92 -56.10
CA ARG A 31 -42.39 78.78 -55.88
C ARG A 31 -42.04 78.39 -54.44
N ARG A 32 -42.70 78.98 -53.44
CA ARG A 32 -42.52 78.57 -52.02
C ARG A 32 -43.01 77.15 -51.78
N LEU A 33 -44.14 76.77 -52.37
CA LEU A 33 -44.67 75.41 -52.28
C LEU A 33 -43.71 74.42 -52.93
N GLN A 34 -43.14 74.76 -54.10
CA GLN A 34 -42.17 73.94 -54.82
C GLN A 34 -40.84 73.81 -54.06
N GLN A 35 -40.35 74.88 -53.43
CA GLN A 35 -39.19 74.84 -52.53
C GLN A 35 -39.47 74.01 -51.27
N GLN A 36 -40.67 74.11 -50.69
CA GLN A 36 -41.07 73.32 -49.53
C GLN A 36 -41.18 71.84 -49.89
N VAL A 37 -41.72 71.51 -51.07
CA VAL A 37 -41.74 70.14 -51.61
C VAL A 37 -40.32 69.61 -51.81
N GLN A 38 -39.41 70.38 -52.42
CA GLN A 38 -38.00 69.99 -52.56
C GLN A 38 -37.29 69.78 -51.21
N GLN A 39 -37.53 70.64 -50.22
CA GLN A 39 -36.98 70.47 -48.86
C GLN A 39 -37.53 69.22 -48.19
N THR A 40 -38.83 68.93 -48.35
CA THR A 40 -39.42 67.69 -47.81
C THR A 40 -38.94 66.44 -48.53
N GLU A 41 -38.68 66.51 -49.85
CA GLU A 41 -38.09 65.41 -50.60
C GLU A 41 -36.63 65.16 -50.19
N GLN A 42 -35.83 66.21 -49.99
CA GLN A 42 -34.47 66.09 -49.45
C GLN A 42 -34.47 65.52 -48.03
N ALA A 43 -35.33 66.02 -47.15
CA ALA A 43 -35.46 65.50 -45.78
C ALA A 43 -35.94 64.04 -45.78
N ARG A 44 -36.84 63.67 -46.70
CA ARG A 44 -37.29 62.29 -46.87
C ARG A 44 -36.18 61.39 -47.39
N ALA A 45 -35.40 61.83 -48.37
CA ALA A 45 -34.26 61.08 -48.89
C ALA A 45 -33.17 60.89 -47.82
N GLN A 46 -32.88 61.94 -47.03
CA GLN A 46 -31.97 61.85 -45.88
C GLN A 46 -32.49 60.87 -44.82
N ALA A 47 -33.78 60.96 -44.45
CA ALA A 47 -34.38 60.05 -43.48
C ALA A 47 -34.44 58.60 -43.99
N GLU A 48 -34.66 58.37 -45.28
CA GLU A 48 -34.61 57.03 -45.88
C GLU A 48 -33.17 56.47 -45.87
N GLN A 49 -32.16 57.30 -46.11
CA GLN A 49 -30.75 56.91 -46.03
C GLN A 49 -30.28 56.66 -44.59
N GLU A 50 -30.71 57.48 -43.63
CA GLU A 50 -30.47 57.27 -42.20
C GLU A 50 -31.15 55.99 -41.69
N LYS A 51 -32.37 55.69 -42.16
CA LYS A 51 -33.02 54.41 -41.85
C LYS A 51 -32.28 53.22 -42.43
N ALA A 52 -31.80 53.33 -43.68
CA ALA A 52 -31.04 52.26 -44.31
C ALA A 52 -29.71 51.99 -43.58
N THR A 53 -29.00 53.04 -43.17
CA THR A 53 -27.75 52.92 -42.39
C THR A 53 -28.01 52.38 -40.98
N ALA A 54 -29.03 52.87 -40.28
CA ALA A 54 -29.41 52.36 -38.96
C ALA A 54 -29.84 50.88 -38.99
N LEU A 55 -30.53 50.44 -40.07
CA LEU A 55 -30.86 49.03 -40.27
C LEU A 55 -29.59 48.19 -40.52
N ALA A 56 -28.66 48.67 -41.34
CA ALA A 56 -27.39 47.99 -41.59
C ALA A 56 -26.54 47.87 -40.31
N ASP A 57 -26.48 48.92 -39.50
CA ASP A 57 -25.75 48.94 -38.22
C ASP A 57 -26.40 48.01 -37.20
N LYS A 58 -27.75 47.96 -37.18
CA LYS A 58 -28.49 47.02 -36.34
C LYS A 58 -28.19 45.57 -36.72
N ASP A 59 -28.25 45.23 -38.01
CA ASP A 59 -27.95 43.88 -38.50
C ASP A 59 -26.48 43.50 -38.22
N ALA A 60 -25.55 44.44 -38.32
CA ALA A 60 -24.14 44.23 -37.96
C ALA A 60 -23.96 44.00 -36.45
N ALA A 61 -24.62 44.80 -35.61
CA ALA A 61 -24.59 44.65 -34.16
C ALA A 61 -25.22 43.33 -33.69
N GLU A 62 -26.33 42.91 -34.31
CA GLU A 62 -26.96 41.60 -34.04
C GLU A 62 -26.01 40.44 -34.38
N ARG A 63 -25.31 40.50 -35.51
CA ARG A 63 -24.30 39.49 -35.89
C ARG A 63 -23.12 39.44 -34.91
N GLU A 64 -22.64 40.57 -34.43
CA GLU A 64 -21.57 40.60 -33.42
C GLU A 64 -22.06 40.08 -32.06
N LEU A 65 -23.30 40.38 -31.67
CA LEU A 65 -23.93 39.81 -30.48
C LEU A 65 -24.05 38.28 -30.58
N GLU A 66 -24.47 37.75 -31.73
CA GLU A 66 -24.51 36.31 -31.97
C GLU A 66 -23.13 35.67 -31.84
N LYS A 67 -22.09 36.26 -32.46
CA LYS A 67 -20.71 35.77 -32.34
C LYS A 67 -20.21 35.82 -30.89
N LEU A 68 -20.43 36.92 -30.18
CA LEU A 68 -20.05 37.07 -28.78
C LEU A 68 -20.80 36.08 -27.88
N SER A 69 -22.06 35.78 -28.18
CA SER A 69 -22.83 34.77 -27.46
C SER A 69 -22.27 33.37 -27.69
N ALA A 70 -21.84 33.06 -28.91
CA ALA A 70 -21.22 31.79 -29.26
C ALA A 70 -19.86 31.61 -28.59
N THR A 71 -19.00 32.64 -28.60
CA THR A 71 -17.70 32.59 -27.92
C THR A 71 -17.85 32.50 -26.42
N LYS A 72 -18.82 33.19 -25.82
CA LYS A 72 -19.14 33.06 -24.38
C LYS A 72 -19.56 31.63 -24.02
N ARG A 73 -20.38 30.99 -24.85
CA ARG A 73 -20.77 29.57 -24.66
C ARG A 73 -19.56 28.63 -24.79
N GLN A 74 -18.69 28.85 -25.77
CA GLN A 74 -17.46 28.07 -25.93
C GLN A 74 -16.52 28.23 -24.72
N LEU A 75 -16.34 29.45 -24.23
CA LEU A 75 -15.51 29.72 -23.05
C LEU A 75 -16.10 29.06 -21.80
N ALA A 76 -17.41 29.12 -21.61
CA ALA A 76 -18.08 28.43 -20.50
C ALA A 76 -17.85 26.91 -20.56
N ASN A 77 -17.97 26.30 -21.74
CA ASN A 77 -17.71 24.88 -21.93
C ASN A 77 -16.24 24.51 -21.69
N ALA A 78 -15.30 25.32 -22.18
CA ALA A 78 -13.86 25.12 -21.97
C ALA A 78 -13.49 25.21 -20.47
N ASN A 79 -14.06 26.19 -19.75
CA ASN A 79 -13.86 26.31 -18.30
C ASN A 79 -14.47 25.13 -17.54
N ALA A 80 -15.64 24.65 -17.94
CA ALA A 80 -16.26 23.47 -17.35
C ALA A 80 -15.40 22.21 -17.59
N ALA A 81 -14.85 22.03 -18.79
CA ALA A 81 -13.93 20.94 -19.10
C ALA A 81 -12.63 21.03 -18.28
N ARG A 82 -12.06 22.24 -18.14
CA ARG A 82 -10.87 22.47 -17.31
C ARG A 82 -11.12 22.14 -15.85
N GLY A 83 -12.28 22.52 -15.30
CA GLY A 83 -12.66 22.18 -13.94
C GLY A 83 -12.77 20.66 -13.69
N LYS A 84 -13.25 19.91 -14.69
CA LYS A 84 -13.27 18.43 -14.62
C LYS A 84 -11.86 17.84 -14.62
N LEU A 85 -11.02 18.29 -15.56
CA LEU A 85 -9.62 17.83 -15.66
C LEU A 85 -8.82 18.17 -14.40
N ASP A 86 -9.00 19.34 -13.81
CA ASP A 86 -8.37 19.70 -12.53
C ASP A 86 -8.86 18.80 -11.39
N GLY A 87 -10.13 18.39 -11.42
CA GLY A 87 -10.70 17.43 -10.46
C GLY A 87 -10.07 16.04 -10.59
N GLU A 88 -10.00 15.53 -11.82
CA GLU A 88 -9.36 14.24 -12.14
C GLU A 88 -7.86 14.25 -11.83
N LEU A 89 -7.16 15.36 -12.10
CA LEU A 89 -5.75 15.51 -11.75
C LEU A 89 -5.55 15.40 -10.23
N LYS A 90 -6.40 16.08 -9.45
CA LYS A 90 -6.34 16.00 -7.98
C LYS A 90 -6.66 14.60 -7.48
N SER A 91 -7.67 13.92 -8.04
CA SER A 91 -7.99 12.54 -7.63
C SER A 91 -6.83 11.60 -7.96
N ALA A 92 -6.27 11.67 -9.17
CA ALA A 92 -5.13 10.88 -9.58
C ALA A 92 -3.89 11.14 -8.71
N GLN A 93 -3.63 12.40 -8.32
CA GLN A 93 -2.56 12.74 -7.38
C GLN A 93 -2.79 12.10 -6.01
N THR A 94 -4.02 12.17 -5.48
CA THR A 94 -4.33 11.52 -4.19
C THR A 94 -4.19 10.01 -4.27
N GLU A 95 -4.65 9.38 -5.34
CA GLU A 95 -4.51 7.95 -5.57
C GLU A 95 -3.04 7.54 -5.64
N LEU A 96 -2.23 8.30 -6.37
CA LEU A 96 -0.79 8.07 -6.50
C LEU A 96 -0.10 8.13 -5.13
N GLU A 97 -0.40 9.12 -4.29
CA GLU A 97 0.15 9.20 -2.94
C GLU A 97 -0.35 8.06 -2.04
N THR A 98 -1.62 7.65 -2.16
CA THR A 98 -2.11 6.47 -1.42
C THR A 98 -1.43 5.17 -1.87
N LEU A 99 -1.17 5.01 -3.17
CA LEU A 99 -0.49 3.85 -3.72
C LEU A 99 0.97 3.82 -3.30
N LYS A 100 1.67 4.96 -3.29
CA LYS A 100 3.03 5.05 -2.73
C LYS A 100 3.08 4.66 -1.26
N ALA A 101 2.13 5.15 -0.45
CA ALA A 101 2.07 4.80 0.97
C ALA A 101 1.79 3.30 1.19
N ARG A 102 0.89 2.72 0.38
CA ARG A 102 0.63 1.27 0.40
C ARG A 102 1.87 0.48 -0.02
N LEU A 103 2.55 0.89 -1.08
CA LEU A 103 3.77 0.24 -1.58
C LEU A 103 4.86 0.24 -0.50
N ALA A 104 5.14 1.38 0.12
CA ALA A 104 6.10 1.48 1.22
C ALA A 104 5.71 0.59 2.41
N THR A 105 4.42 0.51 2.74
CA THR A 105 3.92 -0.37 3.80
C THR A 105 4.11 -1.84 3.46
N THR A 106 3.80 -2.24 2.22
CA THR A 106 3.97 -3.62 1.75
C THR A 106 5.43 -4.03 1.66
N GLU A 107 6.32 -3.13 1.23
CA GLU A 107 7.77 -3.38 1.20
C GLU A 107 8.31 -3.60 2.61
N LYS A 108 7.86 -2.79 3.58
CA LYS A 108 8.22 -2.98 4.98
C LYS A 108 7.72 -4.32 5.53
N GLN A 109 6.45 -4.67 5.28
CA GLN A 109 5.89 -5.95 5.70
C GLN A 109 6.63 -7.14 5.08
N LEU A 110 7.03 -7.02 3.81
CA LEU A 110 7.81 -8.06 3.14
C LEU A 110 9.20 -8.19 3.76
N ALA A 111 9.89 -7.08 4.03
CA ALA A 111 11.18 -7.09 4.70
C ALA A 111 11.10 -7.72 6.10
N ASP A 112 10.09 -7.35 6.89
CA ASP A 112 9.84 -7.90 8.22
C ASP A 112 9.53 -9.41 8.16
N SER A 113 8.72 -9.84 7.20
CA SER A 113 8.40 -11.26 6.96
C SER A 113 9.65 -12.07 6.61
N VAL A 114 10.49 -11.56 5.69
CA VAL A 114 11.75 -12.22 5.30
C VAL A 114 12.72 -12.29 6.47
N ALA A 115 12.83 -11.23 7.27
CA ALA A 115 13.66 -11.22 8.47
C ALA A 115 13.17 -12.25 9.51
N LEU A 116 11.85 -12.32 9.74
CA LEU A 116 11.25 -13.32 10.62
C LEU A 116 11.50 -14.74 10.13
N GLN A 117 11.30 -14.99 8.83
CA GLN A 117 11.54 -16.30 8.22
C GLN A 117 12.99 -16.76 8.40
N ARG A 118 13.96 -15.88 8.16
CA ARG A 118 15.39 -16.18 8.40
C ARG A 118 15.65 -16.50 9.88
N ALA A 119 15.16 -15.67 10.78
CA ALA A 119 15.31 -15.90 12.22
C ALA A 119 14.67 -17.22 12.67
N THR A 120 13.52 -17.60 12.10
CA THR A 120 12.87 -18.88 12.39
C THR A 120 13.63 -20.07 11.81
N ALA A 121 14.19 -19.94 10.61
CA ALA A 121 15.01 -20.99 9.99
C ALA A 121 16.28 -21.24 10.80
N ASP A 122 16.97 -20.18 11.25
CA ASP A 122 18.16 -20.29 12.09
C ASP A 122 17.84 -20.96 13.43
N LYS A 123 16.72 -20.58 14.07
CA LYS A 123 16.25 -21.23 15.30
C LYS A 123 15.92 -22.70 15.09
N LEU A 124 15.31 -23.06 13.96
CA LEU A 124 14.98 -24.44 13.64
C LEU A 124 16.25 -25.27 13.49
N ILE A 125 17.25 -24.78 12.74
CA ILE A 125 18.55 -25.44 12.58
C ILE A 125 19.23 -25.65 13.93
N GLN A 126 19.26 -24.63 14.79
CA GLN A 126 19.84 -24.74 16.13
C GLN A 126 19.09 -25.76 16.99
N SER A 127 17.75 -25.75 16.95
CA SER A 127 16.93 -26.69 17.70
C SER A 127 17.11 -28.12 17.21
N GLU A 128 17.20 -28.34 15.89
CA GLU A 128 17.45 -29.65 15.31
C GLU A 128 18.84 -30.18 15.70
N PHE A 129 19.86 -29.31 15.66
CA PHE A 129 21.20 -29.67 16.10
C PHE A 129 21.23 -30.06 17.58
N ALA A 130 20.63 -29.23 18.44
CA ALA A 130 20.52 -29.52 19.87
C ALA A 130 19.75 -30.82 20.14
N HIS A 131 18.66 -31.06 19.41
CA HIS A 131 17.88 -32.29 19.51
C HIS A 131 18.69 -33.52 19.09
N ARG A 132 19.46 -33.44 17.99
CA ARG A 132 20.32 -34.54 17.53
C ARG A 132 21.40 -34.86 18.55
N LEU A 133 22.07 -33.84 19.08
CA LEU A 133 23.10 -34.02 20.11
C LEU A 133 22.52 -34.65 21.38
N ALA A 134 21.40 -34.12 21.88
CA ALA A 134 20.72 -34.66 23.04
C ALA A 134 20.24 -36.11 22.81
N SER A 135 19.75 -36.42 21.60
CA SER A 135 19.32 -37.77 21.23
C SER A 135 20.49 -38.75 21.19
N GLN A 136 21.64 -38.34 20.67
CA GLN A 136 22.87 -39.14 20.67
C GLN A 136 23.36 -39.40 22.09
N GLN A 137 23.52 -38.34 22.91
CA GLN A 137 23.92 -38.48 24.31
C GLN A 137 22.98 -39.40 25.11
N LEU A 138 21.69 -39.32 24.83
CA LEU A 138 20.69 -40.17 25.49
C LEU A 138 20.78 -41.63 25.01
N ALA A 139 21.14 -41.88 23.75
CA ALA A 139 21.42 -43.22 23.25
C ALA A 139 22.68 -43.82 23.89
N ASP A 140 23.76 -43.04 23.95
CA ASP A 140 25.04 -43.44 24.57
C ASP A 140 24.85 -43.75 26.06
N ASN A 141 24.20 -42.84 26.80
CA ASN A 141 23.88 -43.05 28.21
C ASN A 141 23.02 -44.30 28.44
N ARG A 142 22.07 -44.60 27.54
CA ARG A 142 21.27 -45.83 27.64
C ARG A 142 22.10 -47.08 27.44
N GLN A 143 23.05 -47.02 26.51
CA GLN A 143 23.97 -48.12 26.25
C GLN A 143 24.91 -48.32 27.46
N ASP A 144 25.47 -47.26 28.00
CA ASP A 144 26.32 -47.31 29.20
C ASP A 144 25.55 -47.85 30.41
N LEU A 145 24.31 -47.40 30.63
CA LEU A 145 23.46 -47.92 31.70
C LEU A 145 23.15 -49.41 31.52
N LYS A 146 22.97 -49.88 30.29
CA LYS A 146 22.77 -51.30 30.00
C LYS A 146 24.02 -52.11 30.35
N VAL A 147 25.19 -51.66 29.92
CA VAL A 147 26.48 -52.27 30.22
C VAL A 147 26.74 -52.30 31.73
N CYS A 148 26.53 -51.18 32.43
CA CYS A 148 26.63 -51.09 33.88
C CYS A 148 25.67 -52.05 34.59
N ARG A 149 24.43 -52.20 34.11
CA ARG A 149 23.46 -53.15 34.67
C ARG A 149 23.94 -54.59 34.49
N GLU A 150 24.42 -54.96 33.31
CA GLU A 150 24.98 -56.28 33.05
C GLU A 150 26.17 -56.58 33.97
N HIS A 151 27.07 -55.61 34.18
CA HIS A 151 28.19 -55.75 35.11
C HIS A 151 27.76 -55.90 36.56
N ASN A 152 26.82 -55.08 37.02
CA ASN A 152 26.30 -55.18 38.38
C ASN A 152 25.63 -56.55 38.60
N THR A 153 24.92 -57.08 37.61
CA THR A 153 24.36 -58.44 37.68
C THR A 153 25.44 -59.51 37.73
N ARG A 154 26.49 -59.43 36.89
CA ARG A 154 27.62 -60.38 36.91
C ARG A 154 28.36 -60.37 38.26
N LEU A 155 28.70 -59.19 38.76
CA LEU A 155 29.36 -59.00 40.06
C LEU A 155 28.52 -59.54 41.21
N TYR A 156 27.22 -59.28 41.20
CA TYR A 156 26.31 -59.80 42.22
C TYR A 156 26.27 -61.33 42.21
N THR A 157 26.18 -61.95 41.02
CA THR A 157 26.18 -63.41 40.87
C THR A 157 27.49 -64.01 41.39
N LEU A 158 28.64 -63.49 40.98
CA LEU A 158 29.95 -63.96 41.44
C LEU A 158 30.10 -63.79 42.97
N GLY A 159 29.67 -62.65 43.52
CA GLY A 159 29.68 -62.40 44.96
C GLY A 159 28.80 -63.37 45.75
N ARG A 160 27.62 -63.74 45.22
CA ARG A 160 26.79 -64.79 45.82
C ARG A 160 27.44 -66.16 45.73
N GLU A 161 28.06 -66.51 44.61
CA GLU A 161 28.79 -67.78 44.46
C GLU A 161 29.94 -67.88 45.46
N LEU A 162 30.72 -66.81 45.66
CA LEU A 162 31.73 -66.71 46.72
C LEU A 162 31.16 -66.91 48.11
N SER A 163 30.06 -66.23 48.41
CA SER A 163 29.43 -66.31 49.73
C SER A 163 28.91 -67.72 50.03
N VAL A 164 28.31 -68.40 49.04
CA VAL A 164 27.84 -69.79 49.16
C VAL A 164 29.01 -70.74 49.35
N LYS A 165 30.05 -70.67 48.51
CA LYS A 165 31.22 -71.55 48.64
C LYS A 165 31.98 -71.37 49.96
N TYR A 166 32.03 -70.13 50.47
CA TYR A 166 32.64 -69.86 51.77
C TYR A 166 31.78 -70.38 52.93
N ARG A 167 30.46 -70.18 52.88
CA ARG A 167 29.53 -70.66 53.91
C ARG A 167 29.48 -72.19 53.98
N ASP A 168 29.51 -72.85 52.83
CA ASP A 168 29.39 -74.30 52.75
C ASP A 168 30.74 -75.00 53.07
N LYS A 169 31.80 -74.24 53.38
CA LYS A 169 33.09 -74.75 53.85
C LYS A 169 32.96 -75.32 55.26
N SER A 170 33.09 -76.63 55.40
CA SER A 170 33.00 -77.31 56.69
C SER A 170 34.35 -77.31 57.46
N CYS A 171 34.32 -77.61 58.76
CA CYS A 171 35.55 -77.80 59.55
C CYS A 171 36.45 -78.93 59.01
N GLN A 172 35.86 -79.95 58.37
CA GLN A 172 36.61 -81.02 57.71
C GLN A 172 37.33 -80.50 56.46
N ASP A 173 36.71 -79.60 55.68
CA ASP A 173 37.35 -78.97 54.53
C ASP A 173 38.48 -78.04 54.93
N ALA A 174 38.33 -77.33 56.06
CA ALA A 174 39.40 -76.49 56.62
C ALA A 174 40.60 -77.31 57.09
N LEU A 175 40.37 -78.46 57.72
CA LEU A 175 41.43 -79.37 58.15
C LEU A 175 42.14 -80.02 56.93
N ALA A 176 41.36 -80.52 55.97
CA ALA A 176 41.88 -81.13 54.73
C ALA A 176 42.70 -80.15 53.88
N GLN A 177 42.35 -78.85 53.89
CA GLN A 177 43.14 -77.81 53.23
C GLN A 177 44.50 -77.55 53.92
N ALA A 178 44.59 -77.76 55.23
CA ALA A 178 45.80 -77.57 56.03
C ALA A 178 46.69 -78.83 56.11
N GLU A 179 46.29 -79.95 55.48
CA GLU A 179 47.05 -81.20 55.54
C GLU A 179 48.36 -81.12 54.72
N PRO A 180 49.53 -81.42 55.34
CA PRO A 180 50.83 -81.31 54.69
C PRO A 180 51.22 -82.53 53.82
N PHE A 181 50.45 -83.62 53.86
CA PHE A 181 50.85 -84.90 53.27
C PHE A 181 50.41 -85.10 51.81
N THR A 182 49.18 -84.72 51.44
CA THR A 182 48.68 -84.90 50.05
C THR A 182 48.53 -83.59 49.29
N GLY A 183 48.29 -82.46 49.97
CA GLY A 183 48.16 -81.13 49.36
C GLY A 183 47.01 -80.97 48.35
N LEU A 184 46.20 -82.01 48.12
CA LEU A 184 45.20 -82.05 47.03
C LEU A 184 44.14 -80.95 47.20
N LYS A 185 43.65 -80.74 48.42
CA LYS A 185 42.66 -79.68 48.70
C LYS A 185 43.23 -78.27 48.58
N LYS A 186 44.52 -78.08 48.83
CA LYS A 186 45.19 -76.78 48.61
C LYS A 186 45.21 -76.44 47.12
N ILE A 187 45.61 -77.40 46.28
CA ILE A 187 45.63 -77.24 44.81
C ILE A 187 44.22 -77.00 44.27
N GLU A 188 43.20 -77.71 44.79
CA GLU A 188 41.80 -77.50 44.38
C GLU A 188 41.32 -76.06 44.68
N VAL A 189 41.69 -75.51 45.84
CA VAL A 189 41.38 -74.12 46.21
C VAL A 189 42.17 -73.12 45.36
N GLU A 190 43.44 -73.39 45.06
CA GLU A 190 44.26 -72.56 44.16
C GLU A 190 43.69 -72.53 42.74
N ASN A 191 43.34 -73.69 42.16
CA ASN A 191 42.68 -73.80 40.85
C ASN A 191 41.33 -73.07 40.82
N LEU A 192 40.57 -73.13 41.91
CA LEU A 192 39.31 -72.40 42.03
C LEU A 192 39.53 -70.88 42.05
N MET A 193 40.51 -70.40 42.82
CA MET A 193 40.86 -68.97 42.84
C MET A 193 41.38 -68.50 41.49
N GLU A 194 42.18 -69.31 40.79
CA GLU A 194 42.66 -69.01 39.44
C GLU A 194 41.50 -68.94 38.44
N THR A 195 40.57 -69.91 38.48
CA THR A 195 39.36 -69.87 37.63
C THR A 195 38.59 -68.58 37.80
N TRP A 196 38.50 -68.06 39.03
CA TRP A 196 37.77 -66.83 39.34
C TRP A 196 38.55 -65.58 38.96
N ARG A 197 39.88 -65.58 39.15
CA ARG A 197 40.76 -64.55 38.60
C ARG A 197 40.59 -64.47 37.08
N ASP A 198 40.60 -65.61 36.40
CA ASP A 198 40.41 -65.67 34.95
C ASP A 198 39.02 -65.21 34.52
N GLN A 199 37.96 -65.47 35.32
CA GLN A 199 36.62 -64.95 35.06
C GLN A 199 36.59 -63.42 35.18
N LEU A 200 37.19 -62.86 36.23
CA LEU A 200 37.29 -61.41 36.43
C LEU A 200 38.15 -60.74 35.36
N ASP A 201 39.27 -61.35 34.97
CA ASP A 201 40.16 -60.84 33.92
C ASP A 201 39.50 -60.91 32.54
N ARG A 202 38.74 -61.98 32.23
CA ARG A 202 37.92 -62.05 31.00
C ARG A 202 36.84 -60.97 30.98
N ASP A 203 36.14 -60.77 32.09
CA ASP A 203 35.12 -59.72 32.19
C ASP A 203 35.75 -58.33 32.05
N LYS A 204 36.95 -58.10 32.61
CA LYS A 204 37.70 -56.85 32.47
C LYS A 204 38.21 -56.61 31.04
N LEU A 205 38.72 -57.62 30.35
CA LEU A 205 39.19 -57.49 28.96
C LEU A 205 38.04 -57.23 28.00
N ARG A 206 36.85 -57.79 28.29
CA ARG A 206 35.62 -57.46 27.57
C ARG A 206 35.20 -55.99 27.76
N LEU A 207 35.56 -55.35 28.88
CA LEU A 207 35.37 -53.90 29.08
C LEU A 207 36.23 -53.09 28.11
N SER A 208 37.53 -53.41 28.00
CA SER A 208 38.46 -52.66 27.16
C SER A 208 38.20 -52.85 25.67
N GLY A 209 37.74 -54.04 25.25
CA GLY A 209 37.43 -54.33 23.85
C GLY A 209 36.07 -53.86 23.34
N GLN A 210 35.19 -53.35 24.22
CA GLN A 210 33.93 -52.70 23.82
C GLN A 210 34.02 -51.16 23.78
N GLN A 211 35.19 -50.59 24.14
CA GLN A 211 35.47 -49.15 24.12
C GLN A 211 36.31 -48.70 22.90
N GLU A 212 36.73 -49.62 22.04
CA GLU A 212 37.31 -49.37 20.70
C GLU A 212 36.26 -49.59 19.59
#